data_AF-A0ABD4ZY08-F1
#
_entry.id   AF-A0ABD4ZY08-F1
#
_cell.length_a   1.000
_cell.length_b   1.000
_cell.length_c   1.000
_cell.angle_alpha   90.00
_cell.angle_beta   90.00
_cell.angle_gamma   90.00
#
_symmetry.space_group_name_H-M   'P 1'
#
loop_
_entity.id
_entity.type
_entity.pdbx_description
1 polymer ?
#
loop_
_entity_poly.entity_id
_entity_poly.type
_entity_poly.pdbx_seq_one_letter_code
_entity_poly.pdbx_strand_id
1 'polypeptide(L)' 'MKKIYWLRRIAVLLFMFGIGVFATGQAPTWIKIGFPTAVMFWLMIYDELMFELRMRSVKKDD' A
#
# COMPACT_ATOMS: atom_id res chain seq x y z
N MET A 1 -8.66 -14.65 -1.09
CA MET A 1 -9.08 -14.18 0.25
C MET A 1 -7.90 -13.71 1.13
N LYS A 2 -6.90 -14.55 1.50
CA LYS A 2 -5.80 -14.14 2.41
C LYS A 2 -4.86 -13.04 1.87
N LYS A 3 -4.62 -12.98 0.55
CA LYS A 3 -3.67 -12.02 -0.07
C LYS A 3 -4.10 -10.55 0.09
N ILE A 4 -5.39 -10.25 -0.09
CA ILE A 4 -5.95 -8.89 0.09
C ILE A 4 -5.83 -8.44 1.55
N TYR A 5 -6.07 -9.34 2.50
CA TYR A 5 -5.97 -9.04 3.92
C TYR A 5 -4.53 -8.69 4.33
N TRP A 6 -3.55 -9.31 3.69
CA TRP A 6 -2.13 -9.02 3.89
C TRP A 6 -1.76 -7.64 3.33
N LEU A 7 -2.22 -7.32 2.12
CA LEU A 7 -2.04 -5.98 1.53
C LEU A 7 -2.68 -4.88 2.39
N ARG A 8 -3.90 -5.11 2.89
CA ARG A 8 -4.60 -4.15 3.74
C ARG A 8 -3.90 -3.94 5.08
N ARG A 9 -3.23 -4.97 5.62
CA ARG A 9 -2.48 -4.86 6.87
C ARG A 9 -1.20 -4.05 6.70
N ILE A 10 -0.50 -4.23 5.58
CA ILE A 10 0.64 -3.38 5.25
C ILE A 10 0.12 -1.94 5.11
N ALA A 11 -1.07 -1.69 4.50
CA ALA A 11 -1.68 -0.35 4.21
C ALA A 11 -1.72 0.49 5.47
N VAL A 12 -2.27 -0.11 6.52
CA VAL A 12 -2.39 0.47 7.85
C VAL A 12 -1.01 0.70 8.48
N LEU A 13 -0.07 -0.22 8.30
CA LEU A 13 1.27 -0.12 8.87
C LEU A 13 2.05 1.07 8.30
N LEU A 14 2.01 1.27 6.98
CA LEU A 14 2.59 2.45 6.36
C LEU A 14 1.82 3.71 6.78
N PHE A 15 0.49 3.70 6.82
CA PHE A 15 -0.26 4.87 7.27
C PHE A 15 0.10 5.31 8.69
N MET A 16 0.19 4.37 9.64
CA MET A 16 0.67 4.63 11.00
C MET A 16 2.13 5.12 11.02
N PHE A 17 3.00 4.55 10.18
CA PHE A 17 4.39 4.98 10.06
C PHE A 17 4.49 6.42 9.54
N GLY A 18 3.70 6.78 8.52
CA GLY A 18 3.64 8.13 7.95
C GLY A 18 3.19 9.15 8.98
N ILE A 19 2.17 8.82 9.79
CA ILE A 19 1.72 9.67 10.89
C ILE A 19 2.82 9.81 11.95
N GLY A 20 3.52 8.72 12.31
CA GLY A 20 4.62 8.76 13.27
C GLY A 20 5.81 9.62 12.81
N VAL A 21 6.16 9.52 11.52
CA VAL A 21 7.20 10.34 10.88
C VAL A 21 6.78 11.82 10.82
N PHE A 22 5.50 12.10 10.58
CA PHE A 22 4.97 13.46 10.58
C PHE A 22 4.90 14.06 11.98
N ALA A 23 4.50 13.26 12.98
CA ALA A 23 4.36 13.68 14.38
C ALA A 23 5.70 13.95 15.09
N THR A 24 6.77 13.25 14.70
CA THR A 24 8.09 13.37 15.35
C THR A 24 8.85 14.63 14.96
N GLY A 25 8.50 15.32 13.86
CA GLY A 25 9.07 16.62 13.46
C GLY A 25 10.56 16.62 13.03
N GLN A 26 11.34 15.63 13.47
CA GLN A 26 12.77 15.44 13.18
C GLN A 26 13.04 14.33 12.15
N ALA A 27 12.08 14.05 11.27
CA ALA A 27 12.30 13.05 10.22
C ALA A 27 13.37 13.53 9.21
N PRO A 28 14.42 12.72 8.96
CA PRO A 28 15.42 12.99 7.94
C PRO A 28 14.78 13.22 6.56
N THR A 29 15.33 14.15 5.77
CA THR A 29 14.81 14.50 4.44
C THR A 29 14.66 13.29 3.51
N TRP A 30 15.57 12.33 3.61
CA TRP A 30 15.53 11.05 2.89
C TRP A 30 14.29 10.22 3.23
N ILE A 31 13.83 10.22 4.49
CA ILE A 31 12.61 9.53 4.92
C ILE A 31 11.39 10.28 4.41
N LYS A 32 11.40 11.62 4.44
CA LYS A 32 10.29 12.44 3.91
C LYS A 32 10.04 12.23 2.42
N ILE A 33 11.08 11.91 1.64
CA ILE A 33 10.97 11.64 0.19
C ILE A 33 10.78 10.15 -0.09
N GLY A 34 11.51 9.28 0.60
CA GLY A 34 11.42 7.82 0.43
C GLY A 34 10.06 7.27 0.87
N PHE A 35 9.43 7.89 1.87
CA PHE A 35 8.14 7.45 2.38
C PHE A 35 6.99 7.58 1.37
N PRO A 36 6.69 8.77 0.80
CA PRO A 36 5.65 8.89 -0.24
C PRO A 36 5.98 8.05 -1.48
N THR A 37 7.26 7.90 -1.83
CA THR A 37 7.68 7.04 -2.94
C THR A 37 7.35 5.56 -2.68
N ALA A 38 7.64 5.05 -1.48
CA ALA A 38 7.31 3.69 -1.07
C ALA A 38 5.78 3.47 -0.98
N VAL A 39 5.03 4.46 -0.48
CA VAL A 39 3.56 4.44 -0.48
C VAL A 39 3.02 4.34 -1.90
N MET A 40 3.53 5.16 -2.83
CA MET A 40 3.11 5.17 -4.24
C MET A 40 3.41 3.83 -4.91
N PHE A 41 4.62 3.29 -4.73
CA PHE A 41 5.06 2.04 -5.35
C PHE A 41 4.18 0.86 -4.93
N TRP A 42 3.78 0.83 -3.66
CA TRP A 42 2.99 -0.29 -3.17
C TRP A 42 1.47 -0.08 -3.32
N LEU A 43 0.99 1.16 -3.48
CA LEU A 43 -0.32 1.42 -4.09
C LEU A 43 -0.39 0.87 -5.52
N MET A 44 0.69 1.01 -6.32
CA MET A 44 0.75 0.46 -7.68
C MET A 44 0.61 -1.07 -7.68
N ILE A 45 1.37 -1.76 -6.81
CA ILE A 45 1.25 -3.22 -6.63
C ILE A 45 -0.14 -3.60 -6.12
N TYR A 46 -0.75 -2.78 -5.25
CA TYR A 46 -2.10 -3.03 -4.76
C TYR A 46 -3.11 -3.01 -5.91
N ASP A 47 -3.04 -2.01 -6.77
CA ASP A 47 -3.99 -1.83 -7.86
C ASP A 47 -3.87 -2.97 -8.89
N GLU A 48 -2.64 -3.35 -9.22
CA GLU A 48 -2.35 -4.46 -10.14
C GLU A 48 -2.93 -5.80 -9.63
N LEU A 49 -2.77 -6.06 -8.33
CA LEU A 49 -3.26 -7.29 -7.68
C LEU A 49 -4.79 -7.28 -7.53
N MET A 50 -5.38 -6.10 -7.31
CA MET A 50 -6.84 -5.91 -7.27
C MET A 50 -7.46 -6.11 -8.66
N PHE A 51 -6.78 -5.61 -9.70
CA PHE A 51 -7.18 -5.75 -11.09
C PHE A 51 -7.14 -7.21 -11.53
N GLU A 52 -6.05 -7.94 -11.23
CA GLU A 52 -5.91 -9.36 -11.55
C GLU A 52 -6.99 -10.21 -10.86
N LEU A 53 -7.33 -9.88 -9.60
CA LEU A 53 -8.41 -10.55 -8.86
C LEU A 53 -9.78 -10.27 -9.48
N ARG A 54 -10.06 -9.03 -9.88
CA ARG A 54 -11.30 -8.64 -10.56
C ARG A 54 -11.45 -9.33 -11.91
N MET A 55 -10.38 -9.37 -12.71
CA MET A 55 -10.37 -10.10 -13.99
C MET A 55 -10.65 -11.59 -13.79
N ARG A 56 -10.08 -12.20 -12.74
CA ARG A 56 -10.32 -13.62 -12.43
C ARG A 56 -11.74 -13.92 -11.98
N SER A 57 -12.42 -12.99 -11.30
CA SER A 57 -13.84 -13.15 -10.97
C SER A 57 -14.74 -13.02 -12.19
N VAL A 58 -14.46 -12.06 -13.09
CA VAL A 58 -15.27 -11.87 -14.31
C VAL A 58 -15.18 -13.08 -15.23
N LYS A 59 -13.99 -13.68 -15.39
CA LYS A 59 -13.79 -14.87 -16.24
C LYS A 59 -14.43 -16.17 -15.70
N LYS A 60 -15.02 -16.14 -14.50
CA LYS A 60 -15.63 -17.31 -13.87
C LYS A 60 -17.15 -17.35 -14.05
N ASP A 61 -17.75 -16.25 -14.51
CA ASP A 61 -19.19 -16.12 -14.78
C ASP A 61 -19.56 -16.28 -16.27
N ASP A 62 -18.59 -16.57 -17.15
CA ASP A 62 -18.76 -17.00 -18.56
C ASP A 62 -18.48 -18.51 -18.70
#